data_AF-A0A1F1CC59-F1
#
_entry.id   AF-A0A1F1CC59-F1
#
_cell.length_a   1.000
_cell.length_b   1.000
_cell.length_c   1.000
_cell.angle_alpha   90.00
_cell.angle_beta   90.00
_cell.angle_gamma   90.00
#
_symmetry.space_group_name_H-M   'P 1'
#
loop_
_entity.id
_entity.type
_entity.pdbx_description
1 polymer ?
#
loop_
_entity_poly.entity_id
_entity_poly.type
_entity_poly.pdbx_seq_one_letter_code
_entity_poly.pdbx_strand_id
1 'polypeptide(L)' 'MTIKRYADLFIYLNSIGLVVHLFIGVGGKNSKGLLPSLLSLDHRYIWFPITTYLVFFTVSALTILLVKYIETKRNKS' A
#
# COMPACT_ATOMS: atom_id res chain seq x y z
N MET A 1 -15.18 -14.63 4.59
CA MET A 1 -14.04 -13.90 3.96
C MET A 1 -12.91 -13.88 4.97
N THR A 2 -11.82 -14.61 4.74
CA THR A 2 -10.75 -14.76 5.74
C THR A 2 -9.89 -13.51 5.79
N ILE A 3 -9.42 -13.10 6.98
CA ILE A 3 -8.52 -11.95 7.20
C ILE A 3 -7.32 -11.95 6.24
N LYS A 4 -6.79 -13.13 5.93
CA LYS A 4 -5.73 -13.33 4.92
C LYS A 4 -6.12 -12.81 3.52
N ARG A 5 -7.32 -13.17 3.04
CA ARG A 5 -7.83 -12.72 1.73
C ARG A 5 -8.03 -11.20 1.68
N TYR A 6 -8.44 -10.60 2.79
CA TYR A 6 -8.54 -9.14 2.89
C TYR A 6 -7.16 -8.48 2.85
N ALA A 7 -6.18 -9.00 3.61
CA ALA A 7 -4.82 -8.49 3.61
C ALA A 7 -4.15 -8.63 2.23
N ASP A 8 -4.34 -9.76 1.55
CA ASP A 8 -3.85 -9.97 0.18
C ASP A 8 -4.46 -8.96 -0.80
N LEU A 9 -5.79 -8.75 -0.75
CA LEU A 9 -6.48 -7.74 -1.58
C LEU A 9 -6.00 -6.31 -1.26
N PHE A 10 -5.79 -6.02 0.02
CA PHE A 10 -5.31 -4.71 0.45
C PHE A 10 -3.90 -4.43 -0.09
N ILE A 11 -2.96 -5.38 0.03
CA ILE A 11 -1.63 -5.24 -0.57
C ILE A 11 -1.73 -5.04 -2.08
N TYR A 12 -2.55 -5.85 -2.75
CA TYR A 12 -2.70 -5.80 -4.20
C TYR A 12 -3.21 -4.44 -4.69
N LEU A 13 -4.30 -3.93 -4.09
CA LEU A 13 -4.88 -2.64 -4.44
C LEU A 13 -3.94 -1.48 -4.13
N ASN A 14 -3.27 -1.51 -2.96
CA ASN A 14 -2.33 -0.46 -2.57
C ASN A 14 -1.04 -0.48 -3.42
N SER A 15 -0.60 -1.64 -3.90
CA SER A 15 0.51 -1.75 -4.88
C SER A 15 0.18 -1.07 -6.20
N ILE A 16 -1.01 -1.31 -6.74
CA ILE A 16 -1.44 -0.64 -7.97
C ILE A 16 -1.56 0.87 -7.72
N GLY A 17 -2.17 1.26 -6.59
CA GLY A 17 -2.30 2.65 -6.19
C GLY A 17 -0.95 3.36 -6.07
N LEU A 18 0.06 2.71 -5.48
CA LEU A 18 1.43 3.24 -5.39
C LEU A 18 1.99 3.50 -6.78
N VAL A 19 1.97 2.51 -7.68
CA VAL A 19 2.54 2.65 -9.04
C VAL A 19 1.85 3.78 -9.80
N VAL A 20 0.51 3.84 -9.77
CA VAL A 20 -0.25 4.91 -10.43
C VAL A 20 0.10 6.28 -9.84
N HIS A 21 0.20 6.39 -8.52
CA HIS A 21 0.54 7.64 -7.84
C HIS A 21 2.00 8.06 -8.09
N LEU A 22 2.90 7.09 -8.27
CA LEU A 22 4.33 7.33 -8.52
C LEU A 22 4.57 7.94 -9.91
N PHE A 23 3.91 7.40 -10.94
CA PHE A 23 4.16 7.78 -12.33
C PHE A 23 3.18 8.82 -12.90
N ILE A 24 1.89 8.69 -12.58
CA ILE A 24 0.82 9.49 -13.22
C ILE A 24 0.30 10.56 -12.26
N GLY A 25 0.33 10.29 -10.95
CA GLY A 25 -0.37 11.11 -9.97
C GLY A 25 -1.88 10.89 -10.03
N VAL A 26 -2.59 11.28 -8.97
CA VAL A 26 -4.05 11.18 -8.92
C VAL A 26 -4.62 12.52 -9.37
N GLY A 27 -4.52 12.79 -10.68
CA GLY A 27 -4.92 14.05 -11.27
C GLY A 27 -4.90 14.00 -12.78
N GLY A 28 -6.06 14.13 -13.42
CA GLY A 28 -6.17 14.13 -14.88
C GLY A 28 -5.43 15.30 -15.52
N LYS A 29 -4.99 15.13 -16.77
CA LYS A 29 -4.19 16.07 -17.60
C LYS A 29 -4.69 17.53 -17.69
N ASN A 30 -5.88 17.85 -17.17
CA ASN A 30 -6.50 19.18 -17.23
C ASN A 30 -7.04 19.69 -15.88
N SER A 31 -6.96 18.89 -14.81
CA SER A 31 -7.27 19.38 -13.47
C SER A 31 -5.95 19.71 -12.79
N LYS A 32 -5.92 20.81 -12.03
CA LYS A 32 -4.91 21.04 -11.00
C LYS A 32 -5.09 19.91 -9.98
N GLY A 33 -4.56 18.72 -10.29
CA GLY A 33 -4.94 17.45 -9.69
C GLY A 33 -4.81 17.48 -8.18
N LEU A 34 -5.78 16.86 -7.49
CA LEU A 34 -5.83 16.80 -6.03
C LEU A 34 -4.53 16.29 -5.41
N LEU A 35 -3.80 15.41 -6.12
CA LEU A 35 -2.45 14.98 -5.76
C LEU A 35 -1.56 14.94 -7.02
N PRO A 36 -0.52 15.79 -7.10
CA PRO A 36 0.51 15.68 -8.13
C PRO A 36 1.16 14.29 -8.09
N SER A 37 1.74 13.84 -9.21
CA SER A 37 2.57 12.64 -9.18
C SER A 37 3.70 12.81 -8.17
N LEU A 38 4.03 11.76 -7.42
CA LEU A 38 5.10 11.80 -6.42
C LEU A 38 6.43 12.27 -7.02
N LEU A 39 6.70 11.92 -8.28
CA LEU A 39 7.88 12.36 -9.05
C LEU A 39 7.86 13.84 -9.43
N SER A 40 6.67 14.43 -9.58
CA SER A 40 6.50 15.85 -9.88
C SER A 40 6.27 16.70 -8.63
N LEU A 41 6.15 16.07 -7.45
CA LEU A 41 5.95 16.74 -6.17
C LEU A 41 7.30 17.28 -5.67
N ASP A 42 7.28 18.47 -5.07
CA ASP A 42 8.48 19.04 -4.44
C ASP A 42 9.07 18.03 -3.45
N HIS A 43 10.37 17.77 -3.57
CA HIS A 43 11.11 16.78 -2.79
C HIS A 43 10.83 16.91 -1.28
N ARG A 44 10.60 18.13 -0.79
CA ARG A 44 10.28 18.40 0.62
C ARG A 44 9.02 17.71 1.13
N TYR A 45 8.10 17.32 0.26
CA TYR A 45 6.82 16.68 0.62
C TYR A 45 6.69 15.24 0.10
N ILE A 46 7.68 14.74 -0.65
CA ILE A 46 7.68 13.37 -1.19
C ILE A 46 7.68 12.29 -0.09
N TRP A 47 8.22 12.64 1.08
CA TRP A 47 8.33 11.71 2.20
C TRP A 47 6.97 11.31 2.76
N PHE A 48 5.98 12.21 2.77
CA PHE A 48 4.68 11.95 3.39
C PHE A 48 3.91 10.80 2.73
N PRO A 49 3.73 10.77 1.39
CA PRO A 49 3.09 9.64 0.75
C PRO A 49 3.95 8.37 0.81
N ILE A 50 5.28 8.48 0.69
CA ILE A 50 6.18 7.32 0.82
C ILE A 50 6.04 6.66 2.20
N THR A 51 6.07 7.45 3.27
CA THR A 51 5.89 6.95 4.64
C THR A 51 4.52 6.32 4.81
N THR A 52 3.47 6.92 4.24
CA THR A 52 2.11 6.39 4.29
C THR A 52 2.04 5.00 3.63
N TYR A 53 2.59 4.84 2.42
CA TYR A 53 2.64 3.55 1.76
C TYR A 53 3.46 2.52 2.55
N LEU A 54 4.62 2.90 3.08
CA LEU A 54 5.44 2.01 3.89
C LEU A 54 4.67 1.46 5.09
N VAL A 55 3.97 2.32 5.84
CA VAL A 55 3.15 1.90 6.99
C VAL A 55 2.07 0.91 6.55
N PHE A 56 1.34 1.20 5.47
CA PHE A 56 0.29 0.31 4.98
C PHE A 56 0.82 -1.04 4.51
N PHE A 57 1.94 -1.08 3.78
CA PHE A 57 2.58 -2.33 3.38
C PHE A 57 3.08 -3.13 4.57
N THR A 58 3.72 -2.49 5.55
CA THR A 58 4.24 -3.16 6.75
C THR A 58 3.11 -3.79 7.56
N VAL A 59 2.01 -3.06 7.80
CA VAL A 59 0.87 -3.58 8.58
C VAL A 59 0.25 -4.80 7.90
N SER A 60 0.05 -4.75 6.59
CA SER A 60 -0.55 -5.86 5.86
C SER A 60 0.38 -7.07 5.75
N ALA A 61 1.68 -6.85 5.51
CA ALA A 61 2.68 -7.92 5.51
C ALA A 61 2.74 -8.61 6.88
N LEU A 62 2.74 -7.83 7.96
CA LEU A 62 2.74 -8.36 9.33
C LEU A 62 1.47 -9.16 9.62
N THR A 63 0.32 -8.69 9.16
CA THR A 63 -0.96 -9.41 9.31
C THR A 63 -0.91 -10.77 8.63
N ILE A 64 -0.43 -10.85 7.38
CA ILE A 64 -0.29 -12.12 6.65
C ILE A 64 0.70 -13.05 7.36
N LEU A 65 1.82 -12.50 7.84
CA LEU A 65 2.84 -13.26 8.56
C LEU A 65 2.28 -13.85 9.85
N LEU A 66 1.56 -13.05 10.65
CA LEU A 66 0.93 -13.51 11.89
C LEU A 66 -0.12 -14.59 11.63
N VAL A 67 -0.97 -14.42 10.62
CA VAL A 67 -1.96 -15.46 10.24
C VAL A 67 -1.24 -16.75 9.86
N LYS A 68 -0.18 -16.66 9.04
CA LYS A 68 0.60 -17.84 8.63
C LYS A 68 1.30 -18.51 9.80
N TYR A 69 1.81 -17.72 10.75
CA TYR A 69 2.44 -18.22 11.97
C TYR A 69 1.43 -19.00 12.84
N ILE A 70 0.25 -18.42 13.08
CA ILE A 70 -0.82 -19.07 13.87
C ILE A 70 -1.29 -20.36 13.18
N GLU A 71 -1.52 -20.32 11.86
CA GLU A 71 -1.93 -21.49 11.08
C GLU A 71 -0.90 -22.62 11.17
N THR A 72 0.39 -22.27 11.04
CA THR A 72 1.51 -23.23 11.16
C THR A 72 1.59 -23.82 12.57
N LYS A 73 1.41 -23.00 13.62
CA LYS A 73 1.39 -23.46 15.02
C LYS A 73 0.20 -24.39 15.28
N ARG A 74 -0.97 -24.09 14.73
CA ARG A 74 -2.18 -24.91 14.87
C ARG A 74 -2.07 -26.25 14.16
N ASN A 75 -1.46 -26.30 12.97
CA ASN A 75 -1.27 -27.55 12.21
C ASN A 75 -0.18 -28.46 12.79
N LYS A 76 0.63 -27.97 13.73
CA LYS A 76 1.71 -28.70 14.39
C LYS A 76 1.32 -29.23 15.78
N SER A 77 0.10 -28.92 16.22
CA SER A 77 -0.57 -29.45 17.41
C SER A 77 -1.59 -30.50 17.00
#